data_AF-A0A659S0R7-F1
#
_entry.id   AF-A0A659S0R7-F1
#
_cell.length_a   1.000
_cell.length_b   1.000
_cell.length_c   1.000
_cell.angle_alpha   90.00
_cell.angle_beta   90.00
_cell.angle_gamma   90.00
#
_symmetry.space_group_name_H-M   'P 1'
#
loop_
_entity.id
_entity.type
_entity.pdbx_description
1 polymer ?
#
loop_
_entity_poly.entity_id
_entity_poly.type
_entity_poly.pdbx_seq_one_letter_code
_entity_poly.pdbx_strand_id
1 'polypeptide(L)'
;MRLVQLSRHSIAFPSPEGALREPNGLLALGGDLSPARLAMAYPHRLRPGWSPAAPLLWRSPDPRAVLWPEKYHLSRSMKRFHNASPYRVTLNYAFDRVIDGCANHRAEGTWIPRGIEEAYRRIHELGHAHSMEVWRDHERGGG
;
A
#
# COMPACT_ATOMS: atom_id res chain seq x y z
N MET A 1 -10.72 -12.12 -22.10
CA MET A 1 -10.37 -10.72 -21.76
C MET A 1 -8.85 -10.59 -21.82
N ARG A 2 -8.31 -9.60 -22.54
CA ARG A 2 -6.85 -9.45 -22.74
C ARG A 2 -6.30 -8.46 -21.71
N LEU A 3 -5.24 -8.84 -21.01
CA LEU A 3 -4.50 -7.92 -20.15
C LEU A 3 -3.86 -6.82 -21.00
N VAL A 4 -3.98 -5.58 -20.54
CA VAL A 4 -3.41 -4.42 -21.23
C VAL A 4 -1.96 -4.21 -20.75
N GLN A 5 -1.04 -4.07 -21.69
CA GLN A 5 0.32 -3.62 -21.43
C GLN A 5 0.33 -2.08 -21.40
N LEU A 6 0.72 -1.49 -20.27
CA LEU A 6 0.77 -0.03 -20.12
C LEU A 6 2.00 0.55 -20.81
N SER A 7 1.80 1.69 -21.47
CA SER A 7 2.86 2.47 -22.11
C SER A 7 3.71 3.20 -21.08
N ARG A 8 5.02 3.36 -21.36
CA ARG A 8 5.92 4.23 -20.58
C ARG A 8 5.73 5.72 -20.89
N HIS A 9 5.03 6.04 -21.98
CA HIS A 9 4.82 7.43 -22.44
C HIS A 9 3.42 7.97 -22.12
N SER A 10 2.59 7.18 -21.44
CA SER A 10 1.25 7.57 -21.00
C SER A 10 0.96 7.01 -19.62
N ILE A 11 0.33 7.81 -18.77
CA ILE A 11 -0.08 7.43 -17.41
C ILE A 11 -1.50 6.84 -17.35
N ALA A 12 -2.20 6.76 -18.49
CA ALA A 12 -3.59 6.32 -18.55
C ALA A 12 -3.75 4.84 -18.18
N PHE A 13 -4.90 4.50 -17.58
CA PHE A 13 -5.31 3.14 -17.27
C PHE A 13 -6.59 2.78 -18.03
N PRO A 14 -6.79 1.49 -18.38
CA PRO A 14 -8.08 1.02 -18.85
C PRO A 14 -9.13 1.07 -17.72
N SER A 15 -10.41 0.98 -18.09
CA SER A 15 -11.50 0.95 -17.10
C SER A 15 -11.35 -0.23 -16.12
N PRO A 16 -11.47 0.00 -14.79
CA PRO A 16 -11.43 -1.07 -13.79
C PRO A 16 -12.48 -2.17 -13.96
N GLU A 17 -13.60 -1.88 -14.63
CA GLU A 17 -14.66 -2.86 -14.92
C GLU A 17 -14.18 -3.99 -15.86
N GLY A 18 -13.10 -3.74 -16.61
CA GLY A 18 -12.44 -4.73 -17.46
C GLY A 18 -11.43 -5.61 -16.73
N ALA A 19 -11.36 -5.58 -15.40
CA ALA A 19 -10.44 -6.40 -14.63
C ALA A 19 -10.85 -7.88 -14.63
N LEU A 20 -9.86 -8.79 -14.68
CA LEU A 20 -10.09 -10.23 -14.66
C LEU A 20 -10.79 -10.66 -13.35
N ARG A 21 -11.74 -11.61 -13.48
CA ARG A 21 -12.32 -12.29 -12.31
C ARG A 21 -11.35 -13.25 -11.66
N GLU A 22 -10.56 -13.95 -12.47
CA GLU A 22 -9.45 -14.78 -11.99
C GLU A 22 -8.19 -14.56 -12.84
N PRO A 23 -7.05 -14.19 -12.23
CA PRO A 23 -6.88 -13.84 -10.81
C PRO A 23 -7.58 -12.52 -10.47
N ASN A 24 -8.35 -12.51 -9.37
CA ASN A 24 -9.25 -11.40 -9.01
C ASN A 24 -8.57 -10.01 -9.10
N GLY A 25 -9.20 -9.16 -9.91
CA GLY A 25 -8.88 -7.75 -10.05
C GLY A 25 -7.70 -7.46 -10.97
N LEU A 26 -7.06 -8.45 -11.58
CA LEU A 26 -5.91 -8.20 -12.46
C LEU A 26 -6.36 -7.44 -13.72
N LEU A 27 -5.82 -6.24 -13.92
CA LEU A 27 -6.27 -5.34 -14.99
C LEU A 27 -5.21 -5.10 -16.07
N ALA A 28 -3.99 -4.79 -15.66
CA ALA A 28 -2.93 -4.39 -16.56
C ALA A 28 -1.56 -4.81 -16.05
N LEU A 29 -0.57 -4.80 -16.94
CA LEU A 29 0.84 -5.01 -16.59
C LEU A 29 1.73 -3.91 -17.18
N GLY A 30 2.93 -3.75 -16.64
CA GLY A 30 3.93 -2.81 -17.13
C GLY A 30 3.70 -1.37 -16.66
N GLY A 31 4.19 -0.43 -17.45
CA GLY A 31 4.33 0.98 -17.06
C GLY A 31 5.53 1.20 -16.14
N ASP A 32 5.32 1.97 -15.08
CA ASP A 32 6.34 2.40 -14.12
C ASP A 32 5.69 2.68 -12.75
N LEU A 33 6.50 2.99 -11.74
CA LEU A 33 6.05 3.42 -10.42
C LEU A 33 6.30 4.93 -10.22
N SER A 34 6.18 5.73 -11.29
CA SER A 34 6.35 7.18 -11.18
C SER A 34 5.25 7.78 -10.30
N PRO A 35 5.53 8.90 -9.61
CA PRO A 35 4.53 9.59 -8.81
C PRO A 35 3.24 9.92 -9.57
N ALA A 36 3.38 10.40 -10.81
CA ALA A 36 2.25 10.75 -11.67
C ALA A 36 1.34 9.54 -11.97
N ARG A 37 1.92 8.38 -12.27
CA ARG A 37 1.11 7.17 -12.54
C ARG A 37 0.43 6.64 -11.28
N LEU A 38 1.13 6.64 -10.14
CA LEU A 38 0.53 6.24 -8.87
C LEU A 38 -0.62 7.17 -8.48
N ALA A 39 -0.42 8.49 -8.59
CA ALA A 39 -1.47 9.49 -8.36
C ALA A 39 -2.68 9.28 -9.29
N MET A 40 -2.46 8.83 -10.53
CA MET A 40 -3.56 8.47 -11.43
C MET A 40 -4.24 7.14 -11.03
N ALA A 41 -3.49 6.15 -10.57
CA ALA A 41 -4.03 4.84 -10.25
C ALA A 41 -5.03 4.88 -9.06
N TYR A 42 -4.67 5.57 -7.98
CA TYR A 42 -5.39 5.52 -6.71
C TYR A 42 -6.86 5.96 -6.79
N PRO A 43 -7.22 7.11 -7.40
CA PRO A 43 -8.61 7.53 -7.59
C PRO A 43 -9.45 6.51 -8.38
N HIS A 44 -8.82 5.75 -9.29
CA HIS A 44 -9.47 4.68 -10.04
C HIS A 44 -9.48 3.32 -9.31
N ARG A 45 -9.16 3.31 -8.01
CA ARG A 45 -9.09 2.11 -7.16
C ARG A 45 -8.02 1.11 -7.61
N LEU A 46 -7.04 1.57 -8.37
CA LEU A 46 -5.95 0.73 -8.86
C LEU A 46 -4.79 0.75 -7.87
N ARG A 47 -4.16 -0.41 -7.68
CA ARG A 47 -2.95 -0.54 -6.88
C ARG A 47 -1.90 -1.38 -7.60
N PRO A 48 -0.61 -1.08 -7.43
CA PRO A 48 0.44 -1.97 -7.87
C PRO A 48 0.35 -3.29 -7.09
N GLY A 49 0.40 -4.39 -7.81
CA GLY A 49 0.58 -5.73 -7.28
C GLY A 49 1.93 -6.27 -7.74
N TRP A 50 2.62 -6.97 -6.86
CA TRP A 50 3.92 -7.54 -7.16
C TRP A 50 3.92 -9.05 -7.01
N SER A 51 4.71 -9.71 -7.86
CA SER A 51 5.11 -11.10 -7.74
C SER A 51 6.57 -11.18 -8.19
N PRO A 52 7.44 -11.93 -7.50
CA PRO A 52 8.87 -12.04 -7.84
C PRO A 52 9.13 -12.44 -9.29
N ALA A 53 8.23 -13.24 -9.87
CA ALA A 53 8.35 -13.79 -11.21
C ALA A 53 7.59 -12.99 -12.29
N ALA A 54 6.93 -11.88 -11.95
CA ALA A 54 6.07 -11.15 -12.86
C ALA A 54 6.50 -9.68 -13.06
N PRO A 55 6.23 -9.10 -14.25
CA PRO A 55 6.32 -7.65 -14.41
C PRO A 55 5.35 -6.93 -13.45
N LEU A 56 5.54 -5.62 -13.25
CA LEU A 56 4.62 -4.79 -12.47
C LEU A 56 3.16 -5.03 -12.90
N LEU A 57 2.31 -5.44 -11.96
CA LEU A 57 0.90 -5.69 -12.22
C LEU A 57 0.05 -4.59 -11.58
N TRP A 58 -1.10 -4.31 -12.18
CA TRP A 58 -2.08 -3.37 -11.65
C TRP A 58 -3.40 -4.07 -11.39
N ARG A 59 -3.95 -3.84 -10.19
CA ARG A 59 -5.14 -4.55 -9.72
C ARG A 59 -6.24 -3.62 -9.22
N SER A 60 -7.49 -3.97 -9.53
CA SER A 60 -8.72 -3.43 -8.94
C SER A 60 -9.68 -4.58 -8.63
N PRO A 61 -9.57 -5.22 -7.45
CA PRO A 61 -10.37 -6.40 -7.09
C PRO A 61 -11.84 -6.07 -6.87
N ASP A 62 -12.69 -7.06 -7.15
CA ASP A 62 -14.14 -7.07 -6.91
C ASP A 62 -14.54 -8.42 -6.26
N PRO A 63 -15.09 -8.43 -5.03
CA PRO A 63 -15.35 -7.28 -4.17
C PRO A 63 -14.07 -6.65 -3.59
N ARG A 64 -14.14 -5.35 -3.26
CA ARG A 64 -13.04 -4.61 -2.62
C ARG A 64 -13.16 -4.68 -1.10
N ALA A 65 -12.13 -5.15 -0.43
CA ALA A 65 -12.02 -5.05 1.02
C ALA A 65 -11.92 -3.57 1.45
N VAL A 66 -12.80 -3.17 2.36
CA VAL A 66 -12.85 -1.82 2.95
C VAL A 66 -13.05 -1.92 4.47
N LEU A 67 -12.52 -0.96 5.22
CA LEU A 67 -12.74 -0.82 6.66
C LEU A 67 -13.42 0.53 6.90
N TRP A 68 -14.62 0.48 7.46
CA TRP A 68 -15.33 1.67 7.92
C TRP A 68 -14.80 2.05 9.31
N PRO A 69 -14.18 3.23 9.51
CA PRO A 69 -13.56 3.61 10.78
C PRO A 69 -14.51 3.48 11.98
N GLU A 70 -15.78 3.86 11.80
CA GLU A 70 -16.83 3.80 12.82
C GLU A 70 -17.29 2.37 13.15
N LYS A 71 -16.99 1.40 12.27
CA LYS A 71 -17.29 -0.03 12.49
C LYS A 71 -16.07 -0.82 12.95
N TYR A 72 -14.95 -0.16 13.23
CA TYR A 72 -13.78 -0.83 13.76
C TYR A 72 -14.10 -1.53 15.08
N HIS A 73 -13.84 -2.84 15.13
CA HIS A 73 -14.09 -3.63 16.32
C HIS A 73 -12.92 -3.51 17.31
N LEU A 74 -13.09 -2.68 18.34
CA LEU A 74 -12.16 -2.59 19.46
C LEU A 74 -12.55 -3.58 20.56
N SER A 75 -11.80 -4.67 20.69
CA SER A 75 -12.06 -5.69 21.72
C SER A 75 -11.93 -5.11 23.13
N ARG A 76 -12.61 -5.74 24.11
CA ARG A 76 -12.56 -5.31 25.52
C ARG A 76 -11.14 -5.33 26.09
N SER A 77 -10.33 -6.32 25.73
CA SER A 77 -8.93 -6.42 26.15
C SER A 77 -8.08 -5.32 25.52
N MET A 78 -8.27 -5.03 24.23
CA MET A 78 -7.56 -3.95 23.56
C MET A 78 -7.93 -2.57 24.13
N LYS A 79 -9.21 -2.33 24.46
CA LYS A 79 -9.62 -1.08 25.11
C LYS A 79 -8.96 -0.89 26.48
N ARG A 80 -8.87 -1.95 27.29
CA ARG A 80 -8.16 -1.91 28.59
C ARG A 80 -6.68 -1.63 28.40
N PHE A 81 -6.05 -2.29 27.43
CA PHE A 81 -4.65 -2.08 27.08
C PHE A 81 -4.40 -0.63 26.65
N HIS A 82 -5.22 -0.10 25.74
CA HIS A 82 -5.08 1.24 25.20
C HIS A 82 -5.20 2.33 26.27
N ASN A 83 -6.11 2.17 27.25
CA ASN A 83 -6.29 3.12 28.35
C ASN A 83 -5.05 3.26 29.25
N ALA A 84 -4.19 2.25 29.30
CA ALA A 84 -2.92 2.26 30.04
C ALA A 84 -1.72 2.10 29.08
N SER A 85 -1.89 2.54 27.82
CA SER A 85 -0.93 2.30 26.75
C SER A 85 0.44 2.90 27.10
N PRO A 86 1.52 2.11 27.07
CA PRO A 86 2.89 2.65 27.17
C PRO A 86 3.36 3.24 25.84
N TYR A 87 2.52 3.22 24.80
CA TYR A 87 2.90 3.63 23.46
C TYR A 87 2.51 5.06 23.13
N ARG A 88 3.42 5.75 22.43
CA ARG A 88 3.16 7.04 21.77
C ARG A 88 2.90 6.81 20.30
N VAL A 89 1.90 7.50 19.74
CA VAL A 89 1.61 7.49 18.29
C VAL A 89 2.00 8.83 17.69
N THR A 90 2.68 8.81 16.54
CA THR A 90 2.97 10.01 15.75
C THR A 90 2.51 9.81 14.31
N LEU A 91 2.44 10.91 13.56
CA LEU A 91 2.09 10.94 12.15
C LEU A 91 3.28 11.52 11.37
N ASN A 92 3.68 10.86 10.29
CA ASN A 92 4.75 11.30 9.37
C ASN A 92 6.10 11.59 10.04
N TYR A 93 6.36 11.04 11.23
CA TYR A 93 7.59 11.31 11.97
C TYR A 93 8.77 10.51 11.43
N ALA A 94 8.51 9.32 10.86
CA ALA A 94 9.54 8.44 10.33
C ALA A 94 9.02 7.48 9.25
N PHE A 95 8.50 8.03 8.15
CA PHE A 95 7.95 7.24 7.02
C PHE A 95 8.92 6.18 6.50
N ASP A 96 10.19 6.55 6.36
CA ASP A 96 11.26 5.67 5.91
C ASP A 96 11.37 4.42 6.79
N ARG A 97 11.36 4.61 8.11
CA ARG A 97 11.41 3.50 9.05
C ARG A 97 10.15 2.65 8.93
N VAL A 98 8.99 3.27 8.73
CA VAL A 98 7.69 2.58 8.55
C VAL A 98 7.75 1.63 7.38
N ILE A 99 8.10 2.13 6.20
CA ILE A 99 8.14 1.31 5.00
C ILE A 99 9.21 0.22 5.06
N ASP A 100 10.37 0.50 5.66
CA ASP A 100 11.42 -0.49 5.89
C ASP A 100 10.96 -1.61 6.82
N GLY A 101 10.24 -1.25 7.89
CA GLY A 101 9.65 -2.21 8.82
C GLY A 101 8.60 -3.09 8.16
N CYS A 102 7.78 -2.54 7.27
CA CYS A 102 6.82 -3.31 6.48
C CYS A 102 7.52 -4.23 5.48
N ALA A 103 8.57 -3.77 4.80
CA ALA A 103 9.29 -4.53 3.79
C ALA A 103 10.00 -5.75 4.39
N ASN A 104 10.58 -5.59 5.58
CA ASN A 104 11.41 -6.59 6.26
C ASN A 104 10.68 -7.38 7.36
N HIS A 105 9.35 -7.28 7.46
CA HIS A 105 8.58 -7.86 8.57
C HIS A 105 8.61 -9.40 8.63
N ARG A 106 8.97 -10.09 7.55
CA ARG A 106 8.99 -11.56 7.47
C ARG A 106 10.37 -12.04 7.07
N ALA A 107 10.83 -13.13 7.68
CA ALA A 107 12.11 -13.77 7.36
C ALA A 107 12.20 -14.20 5.87
N GLU A 108 11.05 -14.48 5.25
CA GLU A 108 10.93 -14.84 3.83
C GLU A 108 10.74 -13.63 2.90
N GLY A 109 10.83 -12.42 3.44
CA GLY A 109 10.49 -11.17 2.76
C GLY A 109 8.99 -10.91 2.69
N THR A 110 8.61 -9.69 2.29
CA THR A 110 7.21 -9.32 2.03
C THR A 110 6.98 -9.08 0.54
N TRP A 111 5.74 -8.74 0.18
CA TRP A 111 5.36 -8.39 -1.18
C TRP A 111 5.88 -7.00 -1.62
N ILE A 112 6.64 -6.30 -0.78
CA ILE A 112 7.12 -4.93 -1.00
C ILE A 112 8.58 -5.00 -1.49
N PRO A 113 8.83 -5.01 -2.81
CA PRO A 113 10.19 -4.89 -3.34
C PRO A 113 10.71 -3.46 -3.17
N ARG A 114 12.03 -3.30 -3.19
CA ARG A 114 12.73 -2.00 -3.14
C ARG A 114 12.15 -0.93 -4.06
N GLY A 115 11.74 -1.29 -5.28
CA GLY A 115 11.14 -0.34 -6.23
C GLY A 115 9.79 0.24 -5.76
N ILE A 116 9.01 -0.53 -4.99
CA ILE A 116 7.79 -0.03 -4.33
C ILE A 116 8.17 0.86 -3.16
N GLU A 117 9.16 0.47 -2.35
CA GLU A 117 9.63 1.31 -1.23
C GLU A 117 10.03 2.71 -1.69
N GLU A 118 10.90 2.78 -2.71
CA GLU A 118 11.37 4.04 -3.29
C GLU A 118 10.23 4.86 -3.91
N ALA A 119 9.27 4.21 -4.55
CA ALA A 119 8.12 4.91 -5.13
C ALA A 119 7.25 5.55 -4.06
N TYR A 120 6.97 4.84 -2.97
CA TYR A 120 6.14 5.35 -1.88
C TYR A 120 6.85 6.43 -1.05
N ARG A 121 8.18 6.36 -0.91
CA ARG A 121 8.98 7.46 -0.35
C ARG A 121 8.82 8.74 -1.15
N ARG A 122 8.89 8.66 -2.49
CA ARG A 122 8.63 9.82 -3.37
C ARG A 122 7.20 10.35 -3.23
N ILE A 123 6.20 9.47 -3.13
CA ILE A 123 4.80 9.87 -2.88
C ILE A 123 4.65 10.54 -1.51
N HIS A 124 5.40 10.10 -0.50
CA HIS A 124 5.42 10.72 0.83
C HIS A 124 6.04 12.12 0.80
N GLU A 125 7.19 12.29 0.12
CA GLU A 125 7.83 13.60 -0.09
C GLU A 125 6.90 14.59 -0.79
N LEU A 126 6.03 14.10 -1.68
CA LEU A 126 5.00 14.89 -2.36
C LEU A 126 3.73 15.14 -1.52
N GLY A 127 3.67 14.64 -0.29
CA GLY A 127 2.54 14.84 0.64
C GLY A 127 1.33 13.96 0.38
N HIS A 128 1.45 12.90 -0.43
CA HIS A 128 0.34 12.03 -0.81
C HIS A 128 0.32 10.67 -0.09
N ALA A 129 1.44 10.27 0.52
CA ALA A 129 1.52 9.08 1.36
C ALA A 129 1.85 9.50 2.80
N HIS A 130 1.26 8.79 3.75
CA HIS A 130 1.41 9.09 5.16
C HIS A 130 1.74 7.84 5.93
N SER A 131 2.53 8.01 6.99
CA SER A 131 2.85 6.96 7.94
C SER A 131 2.28 7.29 9.32
N MET A 132 1.94 6.26 10.08
CA MET A 132 1.69 6.37 11.51
C MET A 132 2.75 5.55 12.22
N GLU A 133 3.43 6.13 13.19
CA GLU A 133 4.47 5.43 13.95
C GLU A 133 3.99 5.12 15.37
N VAL A 134 4.34 3.93 15.87
CA VAL A 134 4.06 3.51 17.25
C VAL A 134 5.39 3.32 17.98
N TRP A 135 5.60 4.10 19.03
CA TRP A 135 6.83 4.15 19.82
C TRP A 135 6.59 3.56 21.20
N ARG A 136 7.56 2.81 21.72
CA ARG A 136 7.66 2.42 23.13
C ARG A 136 8.93 3.03 23.69
N ASP A 137 8.81 3.92 24.68
CA ASP A 137 9.94 4.70 25.18
C ASP A 137 10.62 5.49 24.03
N HIS A 138 11.93 5.28 23.82
CA HIS A 138 12.70 5.85 22.70
C HIS A 138 12.84 4.89 21.50
N GLU A 139 12.36 3.66 21.62
CA GLU A 139 12.43 2.65 20.56
C GLU A 139 11.10 2.49 19.82
N ARG A 140 11.17 1.97 18.60
CA ARG A 140 9.98 1.82 17.77
C ARG A 140 9.36 0.44 17.96
N GLY A 141 8.06 0.40 18.24
CA GLY A 141 7.27 -0.82 18.41
C GLY A 141 6.52 -1.28 17.14
N GLY A 142 6.39 -0.41 16.13
CA GLY A 142 5.73 -0.74 14.85
C GLY A 142 5.13 0.50 14.18
N GLY A 143 4.21 0.28 13.24
CA GLY A 143 3.52 1.32 12.48
C GLY A 143 3.91 1.35 11.02
#